data_AF-A0A838YIS3-F1
#
_entry.id   AF-A0A838YIS3-F1
#
_cell.length_a   1.000
_cell.length_b   1.000
_cell.length_c   1.000
_cell.angle_alpha   90.00
_cell.angle_beta   90.00
_cell.angle_gamma   90.00
#
_symmetry.space_group_name_H-M   'P 1'
#
loop_
_entity.id
_entity.type
_entity.pdbx_description
1 polymer ?
#
loop_
_entity_poly.entity_id
_entity_poly.type
_entity_poly.pdbx_seq_one_letter_code
_entity_poly.pdbx_strand_id
1 'polypeptide(L)'
;MDALVNGAEAFIQVFRTAADVFVGFTTGIIPIVVVFLTAVNALVKFIGEERVEGFAKWASQEGWAYMPVRYTLLPFVAVFMLTNPVCYTFGTFLPEKHKPAFYDSAVSFVHPITGIFPHANGGELFVWLGIAAGVEIVAPDMVTALAVRYLLAGLVVILIRGIVTDIIYNIMAARKAGVE
;
A
#
# COMPACT_ATOMS: atom_id res chain seq x y z
N MET A 1 28.26 -24.75 -31.35
CA MET A 1 27.80 -25.60 -30.24
C MET A 1 27.83 -24.81 -28.94
N ASP A 2 28.96 -24.22 -28.58
CA ASP A 2 29.17 -23.57 -27.28
C ASP A 2 28.26 -22.36 -27.01
N ALA A 3 27.97 -21.52 -28.00
CA ALA A 3 27.03 -20.41 -27.83
C ALA A 3 25.58 -20.86 -27.54
N LEU A 4 25.16 -21.99 -28.12
CA LEU A 4 23.85 -22.59 -27.87
C LEU A 4 23.79 -23.25 -26.48
N VAL A 5 24.87 -23.90 -26.06
CA VAL A 5 25.00 -24.49 -24.72
C VAL A 5 25.01 -23.40 -23.65
N ASN A 6 25.83 -22.37 -23.80
CA ASN A 6 25.89 -21.24 -22.88
C ASN A 6 24.56 -20.46 -22.82
N GLY A 7 23.88 -20.31 -23.95
CA GLY A 7 22.55 -19.70 -24.00
C GLY A 7 21.50 -20.53 -23.24
N ALA A 8 21.54 -21.85 -23.36
CA ALA A 8 20.66 -22.76 -22.63
C ALA A 8 20.97 -22.77 -21.12
N GLU A 9 22.25 -22.77 -20.72
CA GLU A 9 22.65 -22.66 -19.32
C GLU A 9 22.21 -21.33 -18.70
N ALA A 10 22.42 -20.21 -19.40
CA ALA A 10 21.95 -18.90 -18.93
C ALA A 10 20.42 -18.86 -18.79
N PHE A 11 19.69 -19.43 -19.75
CA PHE A 11 18.24 -19.55 -19.67
C PHE A 11 17.79 -20.36 -18.44
N ILE A 12 18.37 -21.53 -18.21
CA ILE A 12 18.07 -22.38 -17.06
C ILE A 12 18.43 -21.68 -15.74
N GLN A 13 19.54 -20.95 -15.71
CA GLN A 13 20.01 -20.24 -14.51
C GLN A 13 19.01 -19.16 -14.07
N VAL A 14 18.34 -18.48 -15.00
CA VAL A 14 17.26 -17.54 -14.66
C VAL A 14 16.14 -18.23 -13.88
N PHE A 15 15.70 -19.43 -14.31
CA PHE A 15 14.66 -20.18 -13.61
C PHE A 15 15.12 -20.70 -12.25
N ARG A 16 16.39 -21.10 -12.12
CA ARG A 16 16.96 -21.52 -10.82
C ARG A 16 16.99 -20.36 -9.83
N THR A 17 17.50 -19.20 -10.25
CA THR A 17 17.50 -17.99 -9.41
C THR A 17 16.08 -17.57 -9.03
N ALA A 18 15.13 -17.63 -9.97
CA ALA A 18 13.73 -17.35 -9.67
C ALA A 18 13.13 -18.34 -8.66
N ALA A 19 13.47 -19.63 -8.77
CA ALA A 19 13.05 -20.65 -7.83
C ALA A 19 13.63 -20.41 -6.42
N ASP A 20 14.90 -20.05 -6.31
CA ASP A 20 15.54 -19.75 -5.02
C ASP A 20 14.89 -18.53 -4.34
N VAL A 21 14.57 -17.48 -5.10
CA VAL A 21 13.82 -16.32 -4.59
C VAL A 21 12.41 -16.73 -4.14
N PHE A 22 11.70 -17.54 -4.92
CA PHE A 22 10.36 -18.02 -4.57
C PHE A 22 10.35 -18.85 -3.28
N VAL A 23 11.31 -19.76 -3.12
CA VAL A 23 11.49 -20.54 -1.89
C VAL A 23 11.79 -19.61 -0.72
N GLY A 24 12.68 -18.62 -0.92
CA GLY A 24 12.98 -17.60 0.08
C GLY A 24 11.74 -16.83 0.56
N PHE A 25 10.83 -16.49 -0.34
CA PHE A 25 9.54 -15.87 0.05
C PHE A 25 8.64 -16.83 0.83
N THR A 26 8.57 -18.08 0.40
CA THR A 26 7.74 -19.14 1.02
C THR A 26 8.19 -19.46 2.44
N THR A 27 9.50 -19.48 2.70
CA THR A 27 10.05 -19.77 4.04
C THR A 27 10.30 -18.53 4.88
N GLY A 28 10.34 -17.34 4.24
CA GLY A 28 10.60 -16.07 4.91
C GLY A 28 9.31 -15.30 5.16
N ILE A 29 8.95 -14.44 4.22
CA ILE A 29 7.98 -13.39 4.48
C ILE A 29 6.52 -13.85 4.43
N ILE A 30 6.20 -14.85 3.60
CA ILE A 30 4.81 -15.31 3.41
C ILE A 30 4.20 -15.81 4.73
N PRO A 31 4.85 -16.69 5.53
CA PRO A 31 4.33 -17.12 6.83
C PRO A 31 4.08 -15.96 7.80
N ILE A 32 5.00 -14.99 7.84
CA ILE A 32 4.89 -13.80 8.70
C ILE A 32 3.65 -12.99 8.33
N VAL A 33 3.45 -12.75 7.02
CA VAL A 33 2.26 -12.04 6.51
C VAL A 33 0.97 -12.77 6.89
N VAL A 34 0.90 -14.09 6.75
CA VAL A 34 -0.31 -14.88 7.08
C VAL A 34 -0.68 -14.78 8.56
N VAL A 35 0.30 -14.92 9.47
CA VAL A 35 0.06 -14.79 10.92
C VAL A 35 -0.41 -13.38 11.26
N PHE A 36 0.20 -12.37 10.65
CA PHE A 36 -0.15 -10.98 10.90
C PHE A 36 -1.55 -10.62 10.37
N LEU A 37 -1.90 -11.04 9.15
CA LEU A 37 -3.25 -10.89 8.59
C LEU A 37 -4.30 -11.52 9.52
N THR A 38 -4.00 -12.69 10.07
CA THR A 38 -4.89 -13.36 11.03
C THR A 38 -5.05 -12.53 12.32
N ALA A 39 -3.96 -11.99 12.86
CA ALA A 39 -3.98 -11.16 14.06
C ALA A 39 -4.74 -9.85 13.85
N VAL A 40 -4.53 -9.16 12.73
CA VAL A 40 -5.23 -7.92 12.39
C VAL A 40 -6.71 -8.18 12.16
N ASN A 41 -7.07 -9.23 11.41
CA ASN A 41 -8.47 -9.59 11.20
C ASN A 41 -9.18 -9.94 12.52
N ALA A 42 -8.50 -10.61 13.45
CA ALA A 42 -9.02 -10.85 14.79
C ALA A 42 -9.21 -9.54 15.57
N LEU A 43 -8.23 -8.63 15.52
CA LEU A 43 -8.29 -7.31 16.17
C LEU A 43 -9.43 -6.45 15.61
N VAL A 44 -9.63 -6.42 14.29
CA VAL A 44 -10.76 -5.71 13.65
C VAL A 44 -12.09 -6.29 14.14
N LYS A 45 -12.22 -7.63 14.19
CA LYS A 45 -13.41 -8.28 14.76
C LYS A 45 -13.62 -7.95 16.25
N PHE A 46 -12.55 -7.84 17.04
CA PHE A 46 -12.64 -7.45 18.45
C PHE A 46 -13.01 -5.98 18.65
N ILE A 47 -12.55 -5.08 17.77
CA ILE A 47 -12.93 -3.66 17.78
C ILE A 47 -14.40 -3.48 17.40
N GLY A 48 -14.90 -4.33 16.51
CA GLY A 48 -16.26 -4.30 15.99
C GLY A 48 -16.37 -3.40 14.75
N GLU A 49 -17.00 -3.93 13.70
CA GLU A 49 -17.16 -3.26 12.41
C GLU A 49 -17.83 -1.87 12.58
N GLU A 50 -18.83 -1.76 13.44
CA GLU A 50 -19.53 -0.49 13.75
C GLU A 50 -18.58 0.64 14.20
N ARG A 51 -17.55 0.32 14.99
CA ARG A 51 -16.58 1.33 15.45
C ARG A 51 -15.64 1.75 14.33
N VAL A 52 -15.31 0.82 13.45
CA VAL A 52 -14.49 1.06 12.27
C VAL A 52 -15.25 1.93 11.26
N GLU A 53 -16.53 1.63 11.02
CA GLU A 53 -17.41 2.46 10.20
C GLU A 53 -17.63 3.85 10.81
N GLY A 54 -17.83 3.94 12.13
CA GLY A 54 -17.96 5.20 12.85
C GLY A 54 -16.72 6.08 12.72
N PHE A 55 -15.53 5.48 12.85
CA PHE A 55 -14.26 6.17 12.61
C PHE A 55 -14.13 6.63 11.15
N ALA A 56 -14.47 5.80 10.18
CA ALA A 56 -14.42 6.16 8.77
C ALA A 56 -15.36 7.34 8.44
N LYS A 57 -16.58 7.34 8.99
CA LYS A 57 -17.56 8.44 8.86
C LYS A 57 -17.13 9.74 9.55
N TRP A 58 -16.44 9.64 10.68
CA TRP A 58 -15.85 10.80 11.36
C TRP A 58 -14.64 11.33 10.58
N ALA A 59 -13.82 10.45 10.03
CA ALA A 59 -12.68 10.83 9.22
C ALA A 59 -13.09 11.46 7.89
N SER A 60 -14.30 11.17 7.37
CA SER A 60 -14.82 11.70 6.11
C SER A 60 -15.51 13.06 6.20
N GLN A 61 -15.48 13.72 7.35
CA GLN A 61 -16.15 15.01 7.57
C GLN A 61 -15.61 16.11 6.63
N GLU A 62 -16.47 17.08 6.33
CA GLU A 62 -16.11 18.20 5.47
C GLU A 62 -15.27 19.26 6.22
N GLY A 63 -14.41 19.96 5.48
CA GLY A 63 -13.57 21.03 6.00
C GLY A 63 -12.08 20.82 5.78
N TRP A 64 -11.34 21.92 5.75
CA TRP A 64 -9.89 21.92 5.51
C TRP A 64 -9.12 21.17 6.61
N ALA A 65 -9.59 21.22 7.86
CA ALA A 65 -8.98 20.53 8.99
C ALA A 65 -9.07 18.99 8.88
N TYR A 66 -10.09 18.47 8.19
CA TYR A 66 -10.25 17.04 7.93
C TYR A 66 -9.51 16.57 6.68
N MET A 67 -8.82 17.45 5.96
CA MET A 67 -8.10 17.07 4.74
C MET A 67 -6.93 16.10 5.02
N PRO A 68 -6.06 16.33 6.02
CA PRO A 68 -5.04 15.36 6.42
C PRO A 68 -5.65 14.07 7.00
N VAL A 69 -6.80 14.19 7.66
CA VAL A 69 -7.51 13.03 8.19
C VAL A 69 -8.03 12.15 7.04
N ARG A 70 -8.63 12.74 6.01
CA ARG A 70 -9.19 12.03 4.85
C ARG A 70 -8.16 11.42 3.91
N TYR A 71 -7.03 12.10 3.70
CA TYR A 71 -6.05 11.71 2.68
C TYR A 71 -4.73 11.17 3.23
N THR A 72 -4.56 11.16 4.55
CA THR A 72 -3.38 10.56 5.19
C THR A 72 -3.75 9.57 6.28
N LEU A 73 -4.48 10.00 7.32
CA LEU A 73 -4.80 9.13 8.44
C LEU A 73 -5.76 8.00 8.05
N LEU A 74 -6.83 8.32 7.33
CA LEU A 74 -7.84 7.34 6.92
C LEU A 74 -7.26 6.30 5.94
N PRO A 75 -6.50 6.66 4.88
CA PRO A 75 -5.80 5.70 4.04
C PRO A 75 -4.77 4.88 4.81
N PHE A 76 -4.02 5.49 5.73
CA PHE A 76 -3.07 4.76 6.58
C PHE A 76 -3.78 3.67 7.37
N VAL A 77 -4.85 4.02 8.09
CA VAL A 77 -5.63 3.07 8.89
C VAL A 77 -6.27 2.00 8.00
N ALA A 78 -6.88 2.39 6.89
CA ALA A 78 -7.51 1.46 5.96
C ALA A 78 -6.51 0.44 5.39
N VAL A 79 -5.35 0.90 4.92
CA VAL A 79 -4.30 0.02 4.37
C VAL A 79 -3.68 -0.85 5.46
N PHE A 80 -3.38 -0.28 6.62
CA PHE A 80 -2.76 -1.00 7.74
C PHE A 80 -3.68 -2.09 8.32
N MET A 81 -4.99 -1.82 8.39
CA MET A 81 -5.98 -2.73 8.98
C MET A 81 -6.56 -3.73 7.97
N LEU A 82 -6.93 -3.28 6.78
CA LEU A 82 -7.67 -4.12 5.83
C LEU A 82 -6.81 -4.65 4.70
N THR A 83 -5.63 -4.05 4.47
CA THR A 83 -4.69 -4.46 3.42
C THR A 83 -5.23 -4.30 2.00
N ASN A 84 -4.36 -4.37 0.99
CA ASN A 84 -4.77 -4.39 -0.40
C ASN A 84 -5.42 -5.76 -0.74
N PRO A 85 -6.59 -5.84 -1.40
CA PRO A 85 -7.44 -4.74 -1.92
C PRO A 85 -8.60 -4.33 -1.00
N VAL A 86 -8.76 -4.93 0.17
CA VAL A 86 -9.94 -4.71 1.02
C VAL A 86 -9.96 -3.29 1.60
N CYS A 87 -8.81 -2.61 1.73
CA CYS A 87 -8.71 -1.23 2.17
C CYS A 87 -9.54 -0.23 1.36
N TYR A 88 -9.84 -0.52 0.09
CA TYR A 88 -10.67 0.37 -0.74
C TYR A 88 -12.14 0.41 -0.31
N THR A 89 -12.60 -0.58 0.46
CA THR A 89 -13.98 -0.63 0.97
C THR A 89 -14.32 0.54 1.89
N PHE A 90 -13.32 1.14 2.55
CA PHE A 90 -13.50 2.37 3.34
C PHE A 90 -14.01 3.55 2.49
N GLY A 91 -13.74 3.52 1.18
CA GLY A 91 -14.27 4.48 0.21
C GLY A 91 -15.80 4.53 0.19
N THR A 92 -16.49 3.45 0.59
CA THR A 92 -17.95 3.41 0.63
C THR A 92 -18.56 4.37 1.66
N PHE A 93 -17.83 4.67 2.74
CA PHE A 93 -18.29 5.56 3.81
C PHE A 93 -18.03 7.05 3.52
N LEU A 94 -17.27 7.37 2.48
CA LEU A 94 -16.95 8.74 2.09
C LEU A 94 -18.04 9.34 1.18
N PRO A 95 -18.28 10.66 1.26
CA PRO A 95 -19.08 11.35 0.26
C PRO A 95 -18.55 11.12 -1.16
N GLU A 96 -19.44 11.03 -2.15
CA GLU A 96 -19.10 10.68 -3.53
C GLU A 96 -17.96 11.54 -4.11
N LYS A 97 -17.96 12.84 -3.81
CA LYS A 97 -16.93 13.80 -4.24
C LYS A 97 -15.51 13.46 -3.77
N HIS A 98 -15.36 12.75 -2.66
CA HIS A 98 -14.06 12.46 -2.04
C HIS A 98 -13.58 11.03 -2.28
N LYS A 99 -14.42 10.14 -2.81
CA LYS A 99 -14.06 8.74 -3.08
C LYS A 99 -12.87 8.61 -4.05
N PRO A 100 -12.78 9.38 -5.16
CA PRO A 100 -11.64 9.28 -6.07
C PRO A 100 -10.31 9.65 -5.40
N ALA A 101 -10.31 10.73 -4.61
CA ALA A 101 -9.14 11.19 -3.87
C ALA A 101 -8.72 10.20 -2.78
N PHE A 102 -9.68 9.62 -2.04
CA PHE A 102 -9.38 8.56 -1.08
C PHE A 102 -8.77 7.33 -1.77
N TYR A 103 -9.36 6.87 -2.87
CA TYR A 103 -8.85 5.73 -3.62
C TYR A 103 -7.41 5.98 -4.07
N ASP A 104 -7.14 7.16 -4.63
CA ASP A 104 -5.80 7.57 -5.06
C ASP A 104 -4.78 7.60 -3.91
N SER A 105 -5.15 8.16 -2.76
CA SER A 105 -4.32 8.12 -1.56
C SER A 105 -4.08 6.69 -1.07
N ALA A 106 -5.11 5.84 -1.01
CA ALA A 106 -5.00 4.47 -0.52
C ALA A 106 -4.13 3.61 -1.44
N VAL A 107 -4.40 3.61 -2.75
CA VAL A 107 -3.61 2.82 -3.74
C VAL A 107 -2.16 3.29 -3.81
N SER A 108 -1.90 4.58 -3.61
CA SER A 108 -0.53 5.10 -3.56
C SER A 108 0.20 4.69 -2.29
N PHE A 109 -0.53 4.39 -1.21
CA PHE A 109 0.06 4.05 0.09
C PHE A 109 0.33 2.55 0.27
N VAL A 110 -0.26 1.69 -0.56
CA VAL A 110 -0.08 0.23 -0.44
C VAL A 110 1.36 -0.25 -0.68
N HIS A 111 2.27 0.57 -1.22
CA HIS A 111 3.70 0.19 -1.35
C HIS A 111 4.57 0.83 -0.28
N PRO A 112 4.51 2.16 -0.01
CA PRO A 112 5.37 2.81 0.99
C PRO A 112 5.27 2.23 2.40
N ILE A 113 4.12 1.64 2.74
CA ILE A 113 3.87 1.02 4.04
C ILE A 113 4.59 -0.32 4.22
N THR A 114 4.89 -1.03 3.13
CA THR A 114 5.33 -2.44 3.13
C THR A 114 6.70 -2.67 3.76
N GLY A 115 7.55 -1.65 3.78
CA GLY A 115 8.88 -1.78 4.38
C GLY A 115 8.87 -1.98 5.89
N ILE A 116 7.82 -1.49 6.56
CA ILE A 116 7.61 -1.67 8.01
C ILE A 116 6.47 -2.66 8.26
N PHE A 117 5.45 -2.65 7.41
CA PHE A 117 4.21 -3.40 7.56
C PHE A 117 3.96 -4.26 6.31
N PRO A 118 4.69 -5.37 6.15
CA PRO A 118 4.65 -6.19 4.93
C PRO A 118 3.28 -6.80 4.63
N HIS A 119 2.45 -6.97 5.67
CA HIS A 119 1.11 -7.52 5.53
C HIS A 119 0.16 -6.61 4.76
N ALA A 120 0.38 -5.29 4.79
CA ALA A 120 -0.55 -4.33 4.19
C ALA A 120 -0.70 -4.50 2.67
N ASN A 121 0.27 -5.12 2.00
CA ASN A 121 0.19 -5.44 0.59
C ASN A 121 1.10 -6.62 0.22
N GLY A 122 0.76 -7.79 0.76
CA GLY A 122 1.55 -9.02 0.55
C GLY A 122 1.73 -9.40 -0.92
N GLY A 123 0.75 -9.09 -1.78
CA GLY A 123 0.79 -9.42 -3.21
C GLY A 123 1.87 -8.67 -4.00
N GLU A 124 2.29 -7.49 -3.54
CA GLU A 124 3.30 -6.65 -4.20
C GLU A 124 4.54 -6.41 -3.33
N LEU A 125 4.67 -7.19 -2.27
CA LEU A 125 5.77 -7.10 -1.31
C LEU A 125 7.15 -7.30 -1.95
N PHE A 126 7.19 -8.04 -3.06
CA PHE A 126 8.39 -8.23 -3.86
C PHE A 126 9.03 -6.91 -4.32
N VAL A 127 8.25 -5.83 -4.48
CA VAL A 127 8.77 -4.51 -4.86
C VAL A 127 9.68 -3.95 -3.78
N TRP A 128 9.24 -3.99 -2.52
CA TRP A 128 10.06 -3.56 -1.39
C TRP A 128 11.26 -4.50 -1.19
N LEU A 129 11.05 -5.82 -1.25
CA LEU A 129 12.11 -6.79 -1.03
C LEU A 129 13.23 -6.68 -2.06
N GLY A 130 12.91 -6.40 -3.33
CA GLY A 130 13.92 -6.17 -4.35
C GLY A 130 14.80 -4.96 -4.05
N ILE A 131 14.21 -3.85 -3.58
CA ILE A 131 14.94 -2.64 -3.18
C ILE A 131 15.78 -2.92 -1.92
N ALA A 132 15.18 -3.56 -0.92
CA ALA A 132 15.82 -3.86 0.36
C ALA A 132 17.04 -4.78 0.18
N ALA A 133 16.92 -5.84 -0.64
CA ALA A 133 18.03 -6.75 -0.93
C ALA A 133 19.21 -6.03 -1.61
N GLY A 134 18.91 -5.09 -2.53
CA GLY A 134 19.94 -4.25 -3.14
C GLY A 134 20.69 -3.40 -2.12
N VAL A 135 19.96 -2.77 -1.19
CA VAL A 135 20.56 -1.94 -0.13
C VAL A 135 21.30 -2.78 0.90
N GLU A 136 20.82 -3.98 1.21
CA GLU A 136 21.46 -4.90 2.15
C GLU A 136 22.89 -5.30 1.71
N ILE A 137 23.11 -5.44 0.40
CA ILE A 137 24.42 -5.77 -0.18
C ILE A 137 25.42 -4.63 0.00
N VAL A 138 25.01 -3.37 -0.18
CA VAL A 138 25.92 -2.20 -0.22
C VAL A 138 25.98 -1.41 1.09
N ALA A 139 24.91 -1.42 1.88
CA ALA A 139 24.75 -0.65 3.10
C ALA A 139 23.74 -1.34 4.05
N PRO A 140 24.09 -2.49 4.65
CA PRO A 140 23.17 -3.29 5.47
C PRO A 140 22.55 -2.53 6.63
N ASP A 141 23.33 -1.66 7.28
CA ASP A 141 22.87 -0.83 8.41
C ASP A 141 21.78 0.19 8.01
N MET A 142 21.57 0.42 6.71
CA MET A 142 20.64 1.42 6.19
C MET A 142 19.26 0.87 5.81
N VAL A 143 19.06 -0.46 5.80
CA VAL A 143 17.78 -1.08 5.36
C VAL A 143 16.62 -0.61 6.23
N THR A 144 16.80 -0.62 7.55
CA THR A 144 15.77 -0.14 8.51
C THR A 144 15.51 1.35 8.36
N ALA A 145 16.56 2.16 8.19
CA ALA A 145 16.41 3.59 7.98
C ALA A 145 15.67 3.91 6.67
N LEU A 146 15.92 3.13 5.62
CA LEU A 146 15.20 3.21 4.36
C LEU A 146 13.72 2.89 4.53
N ALA A 147 13.38 1.83 5.27
CA ALA A 147 12.00 1.43 5.49
C ALA A 147 11.19 2.54 6.19
N VAL A 148 11.79 3.16 7.22
CA VAL A 148 11.18 4.29 7.93
C VAL A 148 11.02 5.51 7.01
N ARG A 149 12.06 5.86 6.24
CA ARG A 149 11.98 6.98 5.28
C ARG A 149 10.94 6.74 4.21
N TYR A 150 10.82 5.51 3.73
CA TYR A 150 9.85 5.13 2.71
C TYR A 150 8.42 5.29 3.23
N LEU A 151 8.14 4.84 4.46
CA LEU A 151 6.85 5.05 5.13
C LEU A 151 6.53 6.55 5.28
N LEU A 152 7.47 7.34 5.82
CA LEU A 152 7.27 8.77 6.06
C LEU A 152 7.07 9.55 4.76
N ALA A 153 7.88 9.26 3.74
CA ALA A 153 7.72 9.84 2.41
C ALA A 153 6.35 9.46 1.81
N GLY A 154 5.93 8.21 1.98
CA GLY A 154 4.61 7.72 1.58
C GLY A 154 3.47 8.53 2.18
N LEU A 155 3.50 8.81 3.49
CA LEU A 155 2.49 9.62 4.19
C LEU A 155 2.38 11.04 3.61
N VAL A 156 3.52 11.65 3.26
CA VAL A 156 3.55 12.97 2.62
C VAL A 156 2.99 12.90 1.20
N VAL A 157 3.41 11.91 0.41
CA VAL A 157 2.97 11.74 -0.98
C VAL A 157 1.46 11.54 -1.07
N ILE A 158 0.88 10.71 -0.19
CA ILE A 158 -0.56 10.39 -0.25
C ILE A 158 -1.42 11.59 0.14
N LEU A 159 -0.91 12.48 1.01
CA LEU A 159 -1.55 13.75 1.34
C LEU A 159 -1.60 14.63 0.10
N ILE A 160 -0.46 14.83 -0.56
CA ILE A 160 -0.36 15.66 -1.77
C ILE A 160 -1.28 15.10 -2.85
N ARG A 161 -1.22 13.78 -3.10
CA ARG A 161 -2.04 13.11 -4.10
C ARG A 161 -3.53 13.25 -3.81
N GLY A 162 -3.96 12.97 -2.58
CA GLY A 162 -5.36 13.11 -2.20
C GLY A 162 -5.87 14.54 -2.39
N ILE A 163 -5.10 15.55 -1.98
CA ILE A 163 -5.46 16.96 -2.19
C ILE A 163 -5.57 17.30 -3.68
N VAL A 164 -4.56 16.94 -4.46
CA VAL A 164 -4.50 17.26 -5.89
C VAL A 164 -5.63 16.56 -6.64
N THR A 165 -5.88 15.28 -6.36
CA THR A 165 -6.95 14.50 -6.97
C THR A 165 -8.32 15.04 -6.60
N ASP A 166 -8.54 15.46 -5.34
CA ASP A 166 -9.80 16.08 -4.93
C ASP A 166 -10.05 17.41 -5.67
N ILE A 167 -9.03 18.25 -5.83
CA ILE A 167 -9.12 19.49 -6.59
C ILE A 167 -9.45 19.22 -8.06
N ILE A 168 -8.71 18.32 -8.71
CA ILE A 168 -8.90 17.97 -10.13
C ILE A 168 -10.31 17.42 -10.34
N TYR A 169 -10.74 16.49 -9.50
CA TYR A 169 -12.06 15.87 -9.60
C TYR A 169 -13.18 16.90 -9.44
N ASN A 170 -13.10 17.78 -8.44
CA ASN A 170 -14.11 18.81 -8.23
C ASN A 170 -14.19 19.80 -9.42
N ILE A 171 -13.06 20.17 -10.03
CA ILE A 171 -13.04 21.00 -11.25
C ILE A 171 -13.73 20.27 -12.41
N MET A 172 -13.43 18.98 -12.61
CA MET A 172 -14.04 18.17 -13.67
C MET A 172 -15.55 17.98 -13.46
N ALA A 173 -15.97 17.70 -12.24
CA ALA A 173 -17.37 17.52 -11.87
C ALA A 173 -18.18 18.82 -12.09
N ALA A 174 -17.64 19.97 -11.65
CA ALA A 174 -18.28 21.27 -11.86
C ALA A 174 -18.42 21.62 -13.35
N ARG A 175 -17.41 21.31 -14.16
CA ARG A 175 -17.49 21.50 -15.63
C ARG A 175 -18.55 20.62 -16.27
N LYS A 176 -18.73 19.38 -15.79
CA LYS A 176 -19.75 18.47 -16.32
C LYS A 176 -21.17 18.92 -15.96
N ALA A 177 -21.37 19.43 -14.75
CA ALA A 177 -22.67 19.95 -14.29
C ALA A 177 -23.10 21.26 -14.99
N GLY A 178 -22.17 22.02 -15.57
CA GLY A 178 -22.47 23.23 -16.36
C GLY A 178 -22.66 22.98 -17.87
N VAL A 179 -22.63 21.72 -18.31
CA VAL A 179 -22.84 21.29 -19.71
C VAL A 179 -24.21 20.60 -19.90
N GLU A 180 -24.95 20.39 -18.82
CA GLU A 180 -26.38 20.02 -18.82
C GLU A 180 -27.27 21.27 -18.66
#